data_AF-A0A506U2D8-F1
#
_entry.id   AF-A0A506U2D8-F1
#
_cell.length_a   1.000
_cell.length_b   1.000
_cell.length_c   1.000
_cell.angle_alpha   90.00
_cell.angle_beta   90.00
_cell.angle_gamma   90.00
#
_symmetry.space_group_name_H-M   'P 1'
#
loop_
_entity.id
_entity.type
_entity.pdbx_description
1 polymer ?
#
loop_
_entity_poly.entity_id
_entity_poly.type
_entity_poly.pdbx_seq_one_letter_code
_entity_poly.pdbx_strand_id
1 'polypeptide(L)' 'MNGLRSQGMNGPDAIRPHDMRGWADLTGTIIRRAEYGILLDMDAVYRSAVGDEMAANEARRETEQG' A
#
# COMPACT_ATOMS: atom_id res chain seq x y z
N MET A 1 -15.37 13.96 4.64
CA MET A 1 -15.60 12.86 3.68
C MET A 1 -14.69 11.71 4.07
N ASN A 2 -15.22 10.70 4.75
CA ASN A 2 -14.49 9.46 5.02
C ASN A 2 -14.34 8.72 3.69
N GLY A 3 -13.15 8.81 3.09
CA GLY A 3 -12.79 7.98 1.96
C GLY A 3 -12.77 6.54 2.43
N LEU A 4 -13.85 5.80 2.15
CA LEU A 4 -13.83 4.35 2.16
C LEU A 4 -12.59 3.95 1.36
N ARG A 5 -11.63 3.30 2.04
CA ARG A 5 -10.52 2.63 1.38
C ARG A 5 -11.16 1.72 0.36
N SER A 6 -10.99 2.06 -0.91
CA SER A 6 -11.47 1.23 -1.99
C SER A 6 -10.77 -0.10 -1.77
N GLN A 7 -11.52 -1.16 -1.50
CA GLN A 7 -10.97 -2.50 -1.65
C GLN A 7 -10.72 -2.67 -3.16
N GLY A 8 -9.60 -2.13 -3.62
CA GLY A 8 -9.03 -2.49 -4.91
C GLY A 8 -8.87 -3.99 -4.86
N MET A 9 -9.43 -4.68 -5.84
CA MET A 9 -9.65 -6.12 -5.84
C MET A 9 -8.40 -7.00 -5.69
N ASN A 10 -7.20 -6.44 -5.45
CA ASN A 10 -5.94 -7.14 -5.25
C ASN A 10 -4.90 -6.27 -4.49
N GLY A 11 -5.09 -6.07 -3.18
CA GLY A 11 -4.05 -5.55 -2.29
C GLY A 11 -4.16 -4.07 -1.86
N PRO A 12 -3.17 -3.57 -1.10
CA PRO A 12 -3.22 -2.25 -0.48
C PRO A 12 -3.12 -1.12 -1.52
N ASP A 13 -3.87 -0.04 -1.28
CA ASP A 13 -3.79 1.18 -2.08
C ASP A 13 -2.38 1.78 -2.03
N ALA A 14 -1.91 2.32 -3.16
CA ALA A 14 -0.63 3.02 -3.23
C ALA A 14 -0.64 4.28 -2.35
N ILE A 15 0.53 4.63 -1.81
CA ILE A 15 0.69 5.89 -1.06
C ILE A 15 0.46 7.07 -1.99
N ARG A 16 -0.45 7.96 -1.62
CA ARG A 16 -0.78 9.16 -2.39
C ARG A 16 -0.12 10.40 -1.78
N PRO A 17 0.07 11.48 -2.56
CA PRO A 17 0.69 12.71 -2.07
C PRO A 17 0.00 13.33 -0.84
N HIS A 18 -1.32 13.19 -0.70
CA HIS A 18 -2.03 13.71 0.48
C HIS A 18 -1.79 12.88 1.74
N ASP A 19 -1.43 11.60 1.63
CA ASP A 19 -1.11 10.77 2.78
C ASP A 19 0.19 11.26 3.43
N MET A 20 1.18 11.66 2.60
CA MET A 20 2.43 12.27 3.08
C MET A 20 2.23 13.64 3.71
N ARG A 21 1.34 14.45 3.11
CA ARG A 21 0.97 15.75 3.71
C ARG A 21 0.30 15.55 5.07
N GLY A 22 -0.67 14.65 5.15
CA GLY A 22 -1.35 14.33 6.40
C GLY A 22 -0.39 13.81 7.47
N TRP A 23 0.59 13.00 7.09
CA TRP A 23 1.63 12.52 8.00
C TRP A 23 2.54 13.66 8.50
N ALA A 24 2.95 14.56 7.62
CA ALA A 24 3.75 15.73 8.00
C ALA A 24 2.99 16.65 8.95
N ASP A 25 1.70 16.88 8.68
CA ASP A 25 0.82 17.69 9.53
C ASP A 25 0.62 17.05 10.91
N LEU A 26 0.47 15.72 10.97
CA LEU A 26 0.27 14.97 12.22
C LEU A 26 1.53 14.93 13.10
N THR A 27 2.69 14.77 12.48
CA THR A 27 3.95 14.48 13.20
C THR A 27 4.84 15.71 13.35
N GLY A 28 4.57 16.79 12.60
CA GLY A 28 5.47 17.92 12.44
C GLY A 28 6.77 17.57 11.69
N THR A 29 6.88 16.37 11.12
CA THR A 29 8.09 15.93 10.44
C THR A 29 8.08 16.37 8.98
N ILE A 30 9.14 17.05 8.57
CA ILE A 30 9.33 17.49 7.18
C ILE A 30 9.93 16.33 6.38
N ILE A 31 9.20 15.83 5.38
CA ILE A 31 9.71 14.84 4.42
C ILE A 31 10.42 15.58 3.29
N ARG A 32 11.70 15.25 3.05
CA ARG A 32 12.47 15.76 1.91
C ARG A 32 12.11 15.02 0.64
N ARG A 33 12.33 15.66 -0.52
CA ARG A 33 12.04 15.06 -1.84
C ARG A 33 12.71 13.69 -2.04
N ALA A 34 13.95 13.53 -1.57
CA ALA A 34 14.68 12.26 -1.69
C ALA A 34 14.06 11.14 -0.83
N GLU A 35 13.63 11.48 0.40
CA GLU A 35 12.95 10.54 1.30
C GLU A 35 11.59 10.14 0.74
N TYR A 36 10.87 11.09 0.14
CA TYR A 36 9.63 10.78 -0.56
C TYR A 36 9.85 9.78 -1.70
N GLY A 37 10.91 9.92 -2.49
CA GLY A 37 11.28 8.95 -3.52
C GLY A 37 11.50 7.55 -2.96
N ILE A 38 12.29 7.44 -1.88
CA ILE A 38 12.55 6.17 -1.19
C ILE A 38 11.24 5.53 -0.70
N LEU A 39 10.32 6.32 -0.12
CA LEU A 39 9.05 5.81 0.36
C LEU A 39 8.16 5.29 -0.77
N LEU A 40 8.19 5.91 -1.95
CA LEU A 40 7.46 5.41 -3.12
C LEU A 40 8.06 4.11 -3.66
N ASP A 41 9.39 3.99 -3.68
CA ASP A 41 10.05 2.76 -4.09
C ASP A 41 9.73 1.61 -3.11
N MET A 42 9.75 1.90 -1.80
CA MET A 42 9.34 0.95 -0.77
C MET A 42 7.87 0.53 -0.91
N ASP A 43 6.96 1.48 -1.19
CA ASP A 43 5.55 1.20 -1.44
C ASP A 43 5.35 0.27 -2.64
N ALA A 44 6.09 0.50 -3.73
CA ALA A 44 6.02 -0.35 -4.91
C ALA A 44 6.45 -1.80 -4.62
N VAL A 45 7.58 -1.98 -3.90
CA VAL A 45 8.07 -3.31 -3.50
C VAL A 45 7.08 -4.00 -2.57
N TYR A 46 6.57 -3.27 -1.58
CA TYR A 46 5.59 -3.80 -0.63
C TYR A 46 4.30 -4.26 -1.34
N ARG A 47 3.74 -3.45 -2.23
CA ARG A 47 2.54 -3.81 -2.98
C ARG A 47 2.75 -5.03 -3.88
N SER A 48 3.92 -5.17 -4.50
CA SER A 48 4.27 -6.37 -5.27
C SER A 48 4.27 -7.62 -4.38
N ALA A 49 4.98 -7.57 -3.25
CA ALA A 49 5.09 -8.71 -2.33
C ALA A 49 3.73 -9.12 -1.75
N VAL A 50 2.88 -8.15 -1.40
CA VAL A 50 1.53 -8.42 -0.92
C VAL A 50 0.65 -9.01 -2.03
N GLY A 51 0.79 -8.53 -3.27
CA GLY A 51 0.09 -9.11 -4.42
C GLY A 51 0.45 -10.58 -4.63
N ASP A 52 1.73 -10.93 -4.55
CA ASP A 52 2.22 -12.30 -4.68
C ASP A 52 1.67 -13.22 -3.57
N GLU A 53 1.64 -12.73 -2.32
CA GLU A 53 1.09 -13.48 -1.19
C GLU A 53 -0.42 -13.70 -1.32
N MET A 54 -1.17 -12.70 -1.76
CA MET A 54 -2.61 -12.81 -1.98
C MET A 54 -2.93 -13.84 -3.06
N ALA A 55 -2.21 -13.81 -4.19
CA ALA A 55 -2.35 -14.80 -5.26
C ALA A 55 -2.03 -16.22 -4.76
N ALA A 56 -0.97 -16.37 -3.96
CA ALA A 56 -0.62 -17.66 -3.37
C ALA A 56 -1.71 -18.17 -2.40
N ASN A 57 -2.30 -17.29 -1.60
CA ASN A 57 -3.38 -17.64 -0.68
C ASN A 57 -4.68 -18.01 -1.41
N GLU A 58 -5.00 -17.33 -2.51
CA GLU A 58 -6.14 -17.68 -3.36
C GLU A 58 -5.95 -19.07 -3.97
N ALA A 59 -4.79 -19.36 -4.56
CA ALA A 59 -4.47 -20.67 -5.12
C ALA A 59 -4.58 -21.80 -4.07
N ARG A 60 -4.12 -21.57 -2.82
CA ARG A 60 -4.27 -22.55 -1.72
C ARG A 60 -5.73 -22.82 -1.39
N ARG A 61 -6.56 -21.78 -1.31
CA ARG A 61 -8.00 -21.92 -1.02
C ARG A 61 -8.72 -22.73 -2.09
N GLU A 62 -8.38 -22.53 -3.36
CA GLU A 62 -8.96 -23.30 -4.46
C GLU A 62 -8.58 -24.79 -4.39
N THR A 63 -7.35 -25.11 -3.98
CA THR A 63 -6.90 -26.51 -3.82
C THR A 63 -7.48 -27.23 -2.60
N GLU A 64 -7.90 -26.49 -1.56
CA GLU A 64 -8.50 -27.07 -0.35
C GLU A 64 -10.02 -27.30 -0.47
N GLN A 65 -10.66 -26.70 -1.48
CA GLN A 65 -12.11 -26.78 -1.69
C GLN A 65 -12.53 -27.79 -2.77
N GLY A 66 -11.58 -28.39 -3.50
CA GLY A 66 -11.81 -29.45 -4.50
C GLY A 66 -11.52 -30.84 -3.95
#